data_AF-A0AAU1YXS4-F1
#
_entry.id   AF-A0AAU1YXS4-F1
#
_cell.length_a   1.000
_cell.length_b   1.000
_cell.length_c   1.000
_cell.angle_alpha   90.00
_cell.angle_beta   90.00
_cell.angle_gamma   90.00
#
_symmetry.space_group_name_H-M   'P 1'
#
loop_
_entity.id
_entity.type
_entity.pdbx_description
1 polymer ?
#
loop_
_entity_poly.entity_id
_entity_poly.type
_entity_poly.pdbx_seq_one_letter_code
_entity_poly.pdbx_strand_id
1 'polypeptide(L)'
;MTALVYEDFTPGHHREATLIRHALGSVHEEALVAGLAGGIGFMYFVFEYAGRPPMPTIVAQAHPEPWVQVALGRLNIPYEATRSAKPRWNRVEAALDAGAPVFCTVDRSALPWHGPAPMAELAAADPYVVVVVGREGDTYHVEDGAGGARAPYEIGREEFGAAWSGHKKGRHQMVVTTGKPAGEPDLDAAIAATVSRLTGPVLGNHFDVNFGFSGMEKFAAQLRDTSTKAGWERRFATPEAFALGAGRLYACLEEEWTAPGATRPLYADFLDLAGHGDAAALFRESGRQWSGLADLARTADPAADAAGRRAFFDACAEFVDGALALEREAAGLLSTAAAESAE
;
A
#
# COMPACT_ATOMS: atom_id res chain seq x y z
N MET A 1 -0.04 14.35 -32.46
CA MET A 1 0.97 13.74 -31.57
C MET A 1 0.46 13.95 -30.17
N THR A 2 0.17 12.86 -29.49
CA THR A 2 -0.21 12.85 -28.08
C THR A 2 0.95 13.41 -27.26
N ALA A 3 0.71 14.52 -26.55
CA ALA A 3 1.72 15.11 -25.68
C ALA A 3 1.61 14.45 -24.29
N LEU A 4 2.41 13.39 -24.07
CA LEU A 4 2.63 12.83 -22.74
C LEU A 4 3.66 13.69 -22.00
N VAL A 5 3.47 13.84 -20.69
CA VAL A 5 4.38 14.60 -19.81
C VAL A 5 5.69 13.84 -19.55
N TYR A 6 5.67 12.51 -19.63
CA TYR A 6 6.85 11.63 -19.59
C TYR A 6 6.60 10.32 -20.36
N GLU A 7 7.68 9.57 -20.60
CA GLU A 7 7.65 8.35 -21.44
C GLU A 7 8.05 7.06 -20.71
N ASP A 8 8.60 7.15 -19.48
CA ASP A 8 8.90 5.95 -18.69
C ASP A 8 7.65 5.43 -18.00
N PHE A 9 7.27 4.19 -18.35
CA PHE A 9 6.16 3.43 -17.75
C PHE A 9 6.63 2.03 -17.37
N THR A 10 7.91 1.89 -17.00
CA THR A 10 8.49 0.59 -16.64
C THR A 10 7.86 0.10 -15.33
N PRO A 11 7.22 -1.08 -15.29
CA PRO A 11 6.59 -1.57 -14.07
C PRO A 11 7.62 -1.78 -12.96
N GLY A 12 7.32 -1.29 -11.76
CA GLY A 12 8.03 -1.62 -10.53
C GLY A 12 7.26 -2.62 -9.66
N HIS A 13 7.75 -2.81 -8.43
CA HIS A 13 7.18 -3.77 -7.48
C HIS A 13 6.03 -3.19 -6.65
N HIS A 14 6.10 -1.90 -6.32
CA HIS A 14 5.14 -1.17 -5.50
C HIS A 14 4.46 -0.08 -6.34
N ARG A 15 3.21 -0.33 -6.73
CA ARG A 15 2.43 0.50 -7.65
C ARG A 15 2.55 2.01 -7.37
N GLU A 16 2.19 2.45 -6.16
CA GLU A 16 2.14 3.90 -5.87
C GLU A 16 3.53 4.53 -5.83
N ALA A 17 4.57 3.78 -5.43
CA ALA A 17 5.95 4.28 -5.44
C ALA A 17 6.47 4.42 -6.89
N THR A 18 6.14 3.45 -7.74
CA THR A 18 6.39 3.51 -9.19
C THR A 18 5.72 4.73 -9.83
N LEU A 19 4.44 4.98 -9.53
CA LEU A 19 3.71 6.16 -10.03
C LEU A 19 4.39 7.47 -9.63
N ILE A 20 4.80 7.59 -8.35
CA ILE A 20 5.51 8.77 -7.85
C ILE A 20 6.86 8.91 -8.56
N ARG A 21 7.63 7.82 -8.68
CA ARG A 21 8.93 7.82 -9.38
C ARG A 21 8.81 8.31 -10.81
N HIS A 22 7.87 7.79 -11.60
CA HIS A 22 7.68 8.20 -13.00
C HIS A 22 7.24 9.66 -13.11
N ALA A 23 6.30 10.10 -12.28
CA ALA A 23 5.84 11.48 -12.23
C ALA A 23 6.95 12.48 -11.85
N LEU A 24 8.02 12.02 -11.20
CA LEU A 24 9.22 12.79 -10.89
C LEU A 24 10.35 12.62 -11.92
N GLY A 25 10.06 12.00 -13.07
CA GLY A 25 11.01 11.81 -14.16
C GLY A 25 11.98 10.66 -13.95
N SER A 26 11.64 9.69 -13.10
CA SER A 26 12.43 8.47 -12.83
C SER A 26 13.86 8.71 -12.33
N VAL A 27 14.12 9.88 -11.77
CA VAL A 27 15.45 10.27 -11.24
C VAL A 27 15.81 9.54 -9.93
N HIS A 28 14.82 8.95 -9.26
CA HIS A 28 14.98 8.19 -8.04
C HIS A 28 14.68 6.72 -8.28
N GLU A 29 15.33 5.84 -7.51
CA GLU A 29 14.98 4.42 -7.46
C GLU A 29 13.63 4.22 -6.75
N GLU A 30 12.92 3.15 -7.09
CA GLU A 30 11.63 2.83 -6.48
C GLU A 30 11.74 2.63 -4.96
N ALA A 31 12.81 1.95 -4.51
CA ALA A 31 13.07 1.71 -3.10
C ALA A 31 13.20 3.02 -2.31
N LEU A 32 13.94 4.01 -2.84
CA LEU A 32 14.08 5.33 -2.22
C LEU A 32 12.72 6.02 -2.05
N VAL A 33 11.92 6.04 -3.11
CA VAL A 33 10.58 6.66 -3.08
C VAL A 33 9.66 5.94 -2.09
N ALA A 34 9.66 4.61 -2.07
CA ALA A 34 8.82 3.82 -1.18
C ALA A 34 9.22 4.01 0.30
N GLY A 35 10.52 3.99 0.61
CA GLY A 35 11.03 4.26 1.96
C GLY A 35 10.66 5.65 2.45
N LEU A 36 10.86 6.67 1.60
CA LEU A 36 10.49 8.05 1.92
C LEU A 36 8.97 8.23 2.05
N ALA A 37 8.14 7.56 1.25
CA ALA A 37 6.68 7.62 1.37
C ALA A 37 6.13 7.05 2.69
N GLY A 38 6.97 6.38 3.49
CA GLY A 38 6.61 5.81 4.78
C GLY A 38 7.07 4.37 4.96
N GLY A 39 7.51 3.72 3.88
CA GLY A 39 8.01 2.35 3.91
C GLY A 39 6.95 1.35 4.39
N ILE A 40 7.39 0.40 5.20
CA ILE A 40 6.51 -0.65 5.72
C ILE A 40 5.63 -0.16 6.87
N GLY A 41 4.54 -0.88 7.06
CA GLY A 41 3.68 -0.79 8.23
C GLY A 41 3.00 -2.12 8.46
N PHE A 42 2.08 -2.14 9.42
CA PHE A 42 1.15 -3.24 9.58
C PHE A 42 -0.15 -2.70 10.15
N MET A 43 -1.26 -3.07 9.53
CA MET A 43 -2.61 -2.86 10.07
C MET A 43 -3.38 -4.14 9.86
N TYR A 44 -4.06 -4.65 10.88
CA TYR A 44 -4.89 -5.84 10.79
C TYR A 44 -6.31 -5.63 11.34
N PHE A 45 -7.30 -5.90 10.50
CA PHE A 45 -8.72 -5.92 10.87
C PHE A 45 -9.43 -7.12 10.27
N VAL A 46 -10.54 -7.53 10.91
CA VAL A 46 -11.56 -8.37 10.27
C VAL A 46 -12.87 -7.59 10.27
N PHE A 47 -13.31 -7.19 9.09
CA PHE A 47 -14.56 -6.47 8.92
C PHE A 47 -15.72 -7.45 8.75
N GLU A 48 -16.79 -7.26 9.52
CA GLU A 48 -17.99 -8.09 9.49
C GLU A 48 -19.18 -7.22 9.10
N TYR A 49 -19.82 -7.54 7.97
CA TYR A 49 -20.99 -6.83 7.47
C TYR A 49 -22.16 -7.82 7.32
N ALA A 50 -23.38 -7.36 7.61
CA ALA A 50 -24.57 -8.19 7.50
C ALA A 50 -24.71 -8.77 6.07
N GLY A 51 -24.91 -10.08 5.98
CA GLY A 51 -25.08 -10.80 4.71
C GLY A 51 -23.79 -10.99 3.91
N ARG A 52 -22.61 -10.73 4.49
CA ARG A 52 -21.32 -10.93 3.82
C ARG A 52 -20.39 -11.78 4.71
N PRO A 53 -19.52 -12.63 4.12
CA PRO A 53 -18.50 -13.31 4.90
C PRO A 53 -17.56 -12.31 5.61
N PRO A 54 -16.97 -12.67 6.75
CA PRO A 54 -15.94 -11.84 7.39
C PRO A 54 -14.78 -11.57 6.44
N MET A 55 -14.24 -10.35 6.45
CA MET A 55 -13.18 -9.94 5.53
C MET A 55 -11.92 -9.54 6.32
N PRO A 56 -10.88 -10.38 6.31
CA PRO A 56 -9.59 -9.96 6.85
C PRO A 56 -8.96 -8.94 5.91
N THR A 57 -8.42 -7.88 6.50
CA THR A 57 -7.68 -6.84 5.80
C THR A 57 -6.35 -6.66 6.50
N ILE A 58 -5.28 -6.80 5.73
CA ILE A 58 -3.93 -6.43 6.15
C ILE A 58 -3.50 -5.27 5.26
N VAL A 59 -2.90 -4.23 5.85
CA VAL A 59 -2.16 -3.21 5.10
C VAL A 59 -0.72 -3.28 5.56
N ALA A 60 0.16 -3.71 4.67
CA ALA A 60 1.57 -3.99 4.95
C ALA A 60 2.49 -2.79 4.69
N GLN A 61 1.93 -1.68 4.23
CA GLN A 61 2.63 -0.42 4.01
C GLN A 61 2.25 0.61 5.09
N ALA A 62 2.96 1.74 5.13
CA ALA A 62 2.56 2.86 5.97
C ALA A 62 1.11 3.32 5.71
N HIS A 63 0.31 3.44 6.76
CA HIS A 63 -1.10 3.83 6.75
C HIS A 63 -1.42 4.59 8.05
N PRO A 64 -2.31 5.60 8.08
CA PRO A 64 -3.23 6.06 7.02
C PRO A 64 -2.76 7.26 6.19
N GLU A 65 -1.51 7.69 6.36
CA GLU A 65 -1.01 8.88 5.66
C GLU A 65 -0.97 8.70 4.13
N PRO A 66 -1.24 9.77 3.36
CA PRO A 66 -1.27 9.68 1.90
C PRO A 66 0.16 9.68 1.32
N TRP A 67 0.54 8.57 0.70
CA TRP A 67 1.90 8.27 0.23
C TRP A 67 2.48 9.34 -0.69
N VAL A 68 1.72 9.83 -1.68
CA VAL A 68 2.19 10.91 -2.59
C VAL A 68 2.68 12.13 -1.81
N GLN A 69 1.85 12.67 -0.92
CA GLN A 69 2.22 13.87 -0.15
C GLN A 69 3.38 13.62 0.82
N VAL A 70 3.42 12.45 1.46
CA VAL A 70 4.53 12.08 2.36
C VAL A 70 5.84 11.98 1.59
N ALA A 71 5.83 11.31 0.44
CA ALA A 71 7.00 11.18 -0.43
C ALA A 71 7.48 12.55 -0.93
N LEU A 72 6.57 13.37 -1.48
CA LEU A 72 6.91 14.70 -1.97
C LEU A 72 7.46 15.60 -0.85
N GLY A 73 6.85 15.54 0.35
CA GLY A 73 7.31 16.29 1.52
C GLY A 73 8.73 15.90 1.94
N ARG A 74 9.02 14.59 2.02
CA ARG A 74 10.36 14.09 2.42
C ARG A 74 11.41 14.19 1.32
N LEU A 75 11.00 14.24 0.06
CA LEU A 75 11.86 14.61 -1.08
C LEU A 75 12.09 16.14 -1.18
N ASN A 76 11.51 16.94 -0.28
CA ASN A 76 11.54 18.40 -0.31
C ASN A 76 11.02 19.00 -1.63
N ILE A 77 10.06 18.32 -2.27
CA ILE A 77 9.43 18.79 -3.51
C ILE A 77 8.17 19.57 -3.15
N PRO A 78 8.09 20.87 -3.47
CA PRO A 78 6.88 21.64 -3.21
C PRO A 78 5.73 21.14 -4.08
N TYR A 79 4.53 21.06 -3.50
CA TYR A 79 3.34 20.58 -4.17
C TYR A 79 2.10 21.35 -3.72
N GLU A 80 1.08 21.37 -4.58
CA GLU A 80 -0.28 21.80 -4.23
C GLU A 80 -1.19 20.56 -4.17
N ALA A 81 -1.85 20.36 -3.04
CA ALA A 81 -2.87 19.33 -2.87
C ALA A 81 -4.24 20.00 -2.68
N THR A 82 -5.20 19.69 -3.55
CA THR A 82 -6.52 20.33 -3.54
C THR A 82 -7.65 19.32 -3.56
N ARG A 83 -8.82 19.74 -3.11
CA ARG A 83 -10.10 19.03 -3.25
C ARG A 83 -11.17 20.00 -3.70
N SER A 84 -12.20 19.51 -4.38
CA SER A 84 -13.30 20.37 -4.85
C SER A 84 -14.64 19.63 -4.91
N ALA A 85 -15.73 20.40 -4.89
CA ALA A 85 -17.07 19.82 -5.01
C ALA A 85 -17.38 19.28 -6.43
N LYS A 86 -16.70 19.80 -7.46
CA LYS A 86 -16.83 19.42 -8.88
C LYS A 86 -15.45 19.19 -9.50
N PRO A 87 -15.30 18.35 -10.53
CA PRO A 87 -14.04 18.19 -11.24
C PRO A 87 -13.50 19.53 -11.73
N ARG A 88 -12.23 19.83 -11.46
CA ARG A 88 -11.56 21.07 -11.88
C ARG A 88 -10.66 20.82 -13.09
N TRP A 89 -11.28 20.42 -14.19
CA TRP A 89 -10.57 20.08 -15.44
C TRP A 89 -9.63 21.17 -15.92
N ASN A 90 -10.03 22.44 -15.80
CA ASN A 90 -9.17 23.57 -16.15
C ASN A 90 -7.84 23.60 -15.38
N ARG A 91 -7.79 23.04 -14.15
CA ARG A 91 -6.53 22.91 -13.38
C ARG A 91 -5.71 21.71 -13.84
N VAL A 92 -6.36 20.60 -14.16
CA VAL A 92 -5.70 19.41 -14.72
C VAL A 92 -5.05 19.77 -16.05
N GLU A 93 -5.82 20.39 -16.95
CA GLU A 93 -5.36 20.84 -18.27
C GLU A 93 -4.22 21.85 -18.15
N ALA A 94 -4.34 22.85 -17.26
CA ALA A 94 -3.25 23.82 -17.03
C ALA A 94 -1.96 23.19 -16.50
N ALA A 95 -2.06 22.18 -15.63
CA ALA A 95 -0.90 21.45 -15.13
C ALA A 95 -0.22 20.64 -16.26
N LEU A 96 -1.01 19.91 -17.05
CA LEU A 96 -0.51 19.16 -18.20
C LEU A 96 0.14 20.07 -19.24
N ASP A 97 -0.48 21.22 -19.56
CA ASP A 97 0.05 22.21 -20.49
C ASP A 97 1.37 22.84 -19.97
N ALA A 98 1.58 22.85 -18.66
CA ALA A 98 2.83 23.26 -18.01
C ALA A 98 3.87 22.12 -17.91
N GLY A 99 3.57 20.93 -18.43
CA GLY A 99 4.44 19.76 -18.35
C GLY A 99 4.50 19.12 -16.95
N ALA A 100 3.44 19.27 -16.15
CA ALA A 100 3.33 18.65 -14.84
C ALA A 100 2.26 17.55 -14.84
N PRO A 101 2.59 16.31 -14.42
CA PRO A 101 1.60 15.26 -14.27
C PRO A 101 0.70 15.53 -13.06
N VAL A 102 -0.48 14.93 -13.05
CA VAL A 102 -1.49 15.17 -12.01
C VAL A 102 -1.88 13.88 -11.31
N PHE A 103 -1.55 13.75 -10.03
CA PHE A 103 -2.06 12.66 -9.21
C PHE A 103 -3.53 12.91 -8.89
N CYS A 104 -4.40 11.93 -9.09
CA CYS A 104 -5.82 12.00 -8.81
C CYS A 104 -6.23 10.82 -7.91
N THR A 105 -7.00 11.09 -6.85
CA THR A 105 -7.62 10.02 -6.04
C THR A 105 -8.99 9.69 -6.60
N VAL A 106 -9.18 8.47 -7.10
CA VAL A 106 -10.38 8.00 -7.82
C VAL A 106 -11.00 6.78 -7.12
N ASP A 107 -12.21 6.42 -7.54
CA ASP A 107 -12.81 5.12 -7.27
C ASP A 107 -12.25 4.09 -8.25
N ARG A 108 -11.49 3.11 -7.75
CA ARG A 108 -10.87 2.06 -8.58
C ARG A 108 -11.91 1.27 -9.38
N SER A 109 -13.08 1.01 -8.80
CA SER A 109 -14.10 0.17 -9.42
C SER A 109 -14.79 0.83 -10.62
N ALA A 110 -14.62 2.14 -10.76
CA ALA A 110 -15.14 2.92 -11.87
C ALA A 110 -14.14 3.10 -13.02
N LEU A 111 -12.93 2.54 -12.92
CA LEU A 111 -11.95 2.53 -14.00
C LEU A 111 -12.16 1.31 -14.90
N PRO A 112 -12.26 1.47 -16.24
CA PRO A 112 -12.74 0.43 -17.15
C PRO A 112 -11.81 -0.77 -17.30
N TRP A 113 -10.51 -0.61 -17.01
CA TRP A 113 -9.52 -1.70 -17.06
C TRP A 113 -9.47 -2.52 -15.76
N HIS A 114 -10.04 -2.03 -14.67
CA HIS A 114 -10.29 -2.84 -13.48
C HIS A 114 -11.63 -3.55 -13.71
N GLY A 115 -11.59 -4.84 -14.04
CA GLY A 115 -12.81 -5.66 -14.20
C GLY A 115 -13.71 -5.58 -12.96
N PRO A 116 -14.95 -6.13 -13.02
CA PRO A 116 -15.91 -6.00 -11.92
C PRO A 116 -15.28 -6.48 -10.61
N ALA A 117 -15.00 -5.53 -9.71
CA ALA A 117 -14.37 -5.83 -8.44
C ALA A 117 -15.39 -6.60 -7.58
N PRO A 118 -15.02 -7.75 -7.00
CA PRO A 118 -15.76 -8.29 -5.87
C PRO A 118 -15.92 -7.16 -4.85
N MET A 119 -17.16 -6.88 -4.43
CA MET A 119 -17.42 -5.82 -3.44
C MET A 119 -17.06 -4.41 -3.93
N ALA A 120 -17.29 -4.08 -5.21
CA ALA A 120 -17.05 -2.76 -5.81
C ALA A 120 -17.49 -1.56 -4.93
N GLU A 121 -18.60 -1.68 -4.22
CA GLU A 121 -19.10 -0.65 -3.28
C GLU A 121 -18.11 -0.31 -2.15
N LEU A 122 -17.32 -1.29 -1.68
CA LEU A 122 -16.27 -1.07 -0.69
C LEU A 122 -15.01 -0.50 -1.32
N ALA A 123 -14.68 -0.91 -2.55
CA ALA A 123 -13.53 -0.36 -3.28
C ALA A 123 -13.65 1.16 -3.49
N ALA A 124 -14.86 1.69 -3.63
CA ALA A 124 -15.12 3.14 -3.71
C ALA A 124 -14.79 3.90 -2.40
N ALA A 125 -14.75 3.21 -1.27
CA ALA A 125 -14.42 3.80 0.03
C ALA A 125 -12.91 3.99 0.23
N ASP A 126 -12.10 3.22 -0.50
CA ASP A 126 -10.63 3.25 -0.41
C ASP A 126 -10.05 4.28 -1.37
N PRO A 127 -9.07 5.08 -0.93
CA PRO A 127 -8.47 6.12 -1.78
C PRO A 127 -7.53 5.49 -2.82
N TYR A 128 -7.89 5.49 -4.11
CA TYR A 128 -7.03 4.93 -5.17
C TYR A 128 -6.34 6.01 -6.00
N VAL A 129 -5.02 6.12 -5.91
CA VAL A 129 -4.25 7.15 -6.63
C VAL A 129 -3.87 6.69 -8.03
N VAL A 130 -4.16 7.48 -9.06
CA VAL A 130 -3.67 7.33 -10.45
C VAL A 130 -3.01 8.63 -10.91
N VAL A 131 -2.26 8.61 -12.01
CA VAL A 131 -1.59 9.80 -12.55
C VAL A 131 -2.15 10.12 -13.94
N VAL A 132 -2.67 11.33 -14.14
CA VAL A 132 -2.99 11.85 -15.47
C VAL A 132 -1.70 12.40 -16.07
N VAL A 133 -1.29 11.83 -17.20
CA VAL A 133 0.02 12.08 -17.84
C VAL A 133 -0.07 12.76 -19.19
N GLY A 134 -1.27 12.95 -19.72
CA GLY A 134 -1.46 13.60 -21.02
C GLY A 134 -2.92 13.67 -21.41
N ARG A 135 -3.19 14.36 -22.52
CA ARG A 135 -4.53 14.48 -23.11
C ARG A 135 -4.47 14.69 -24.61
N GLU A 136 -5.52 14.24 -25.29
CA GLU A 136 -5.81 14.53 -26.69
C GLU A 136 -7.31 14.79 -26.84
N GLY A 137 -7.69 16.06 -27.03
CA GLY A 137 -9.11 16.45 -27.00
C GLY A 137 -9.76 16.17 -25.64
N ASP A 138 -10.84 15.38 -25.65
CA ASP A 138 -11.54 14.91 -24.44
C ASP A 138 -11.07 13.50 -23.99
N THR A 139 -10.02 12.95 -24.59
CA THR A 139 -9.37 11.71 -24.15
C THR A 139 -8.17 12.02 -23.26
N TYR A 140 -8.10 11.38 -22.09
CA TYR A 140 -7.01 11.49 -21.13
C TYR A 140 -6.16 10.23 -21.12
N HIS A 141 -4.86 10.39 -20.91
CA HIS A 141 -3.91 9.31 -20.71
C HIS A 141 -3.61 9.19 -19.22
N VAL A 142 -3.89 8.02 -18.65
CA VAL A 142 -3.80 7.76 -17.21
C VAL A 142 -2.85 6.61 -16.94
N GLU A 143 -1.81 6.89 -16.17
CA GLU A 143 -0.98 5.85 -15.59
C GLU A 143 -1.61 5.31 -14.30
N ASP A 144 -1.77 3.99 -14.26
CA ASP A 144 -2.25 3.25 -13.10
C ASP A 144 -1.20 2.24 -12.63
N GLY A 145 -0.46 1.61 -13.54
CA GLY A 145 0.45 0.50 -13.23
C GLY A 145 -0.25 -0.83 -13.01
N ALA A 146 -1.59 -0.88 -13.14
CA ALA A 146 -2.37 -2.10 -13.08
C ALA A 146 -1.89 -3.15 -14.11
N GLY A 147 -1.81 -4.41 -13.69
CA GLY A 147 -1.47 -5.54 -14.58
C GLY A 147 -0.09 -5.48 -15.24
N GLY A 148 0.83 -4.66 -14.73
CA GLY A 148 2.16 -4.48 -15.33
C GLY A 148 2.13 -3.72 -16.66
N ALA A 149 1.14 -2.84 -16.85
CA ALA A 149 1.03 -2.01 -18.04
C ALA A 149 2.30 -1.18 -18.29
N ARG A 150 2.76 -1.15 -19.54
CA ARG A 150 3.95 -0.42 -20.01
C ARG A 150 3.60 0.85 -20.80
N ALA A 151 2.35 1.26 -20.75
CA ALA A 151 1.81 2.44 -21.40
C ALA A 151 0.59 2.93 -20.61
N PRO A 152 0.27 4.24 -20.65
CA PRO A 152 -0.90 4.76 -19.98
C PRO A 152 -2.19 4.26 -20.65
N TYR A 153 -3.24 4.15 -19.86
CA TYR A 153 -4.58 3.84 -20.34
C TYR A 153 -5.25 5.08 -20.91
N GLU A 154 -6.03 4.90 -21.98
CA GLU A 154 -6.89 5.95 -22.52
C GLU A 154 -8.27 5.90 -21.86
N ILE A 155 -8.79 7.06 -21.49
CA ILE A 155 -10.12 7.19 -20.90
C ILE A 155 -10.77 8.51 -21.29
N GLY A 156 -12.08 8.48 -21.57
CA GLY A 156 -12.83 9.70 -21.86
C GLY A 156 -12.98 10.58 -20.63
N ARG A 157 -13.03 11.91 -20.82
CA ARG A 157 -13.20 12.90 -19.75
C ARG A 157 -14.39 12.61 -18.83
N GLU A 158 -15.54 12.29 -19.40
CA GLU A 158 -16.76 12.02 -18.62
C GLU A 158 -16.59 10.78 -17.73
N GLU A 159 -16.04 9.70 -18.30
CA GLU A 159 -15.80 8.43 -17.61
C GLU A 159 -14.77 8.58 -16.50
N PHE A 160 -13.63 9.24 -16.76
CA PHE A 160 -12.65 9.55 -15.71
C PHE A 160 -13.25 10.48 -14.64
N GLY A 161 -14.07 11.45 -15.06
CA GLY A 161 -14.81 12.34 -14.16
C GLY A 161 -15.74 11.59 -13.22
N ALA A 162 -16.38 10.52 -13.69
CA ALA A 162 -17.21 9.64 -12.88
C ALA A 162 -16.37 8.88 -11.86
N ALA A 163 -15.23 8.28 -12.26
CA ALA A 163 -14.30 7.63 -11.34
C ALA A 163 -13.74 8.59 -10.28
N TRP A 164 -13.34 9.79 -10.69
CA TRP A 164 -12.83 10.84 -9.80
C TRP A 164 -13.90 11.38 -8.83
N SER A 165 -15.18 11.33 -9.23
CA SER A 165 -16.34 11.67 -8.39
C SER A 165 -16.80 10.52 -7.48
N GLY A 166 -16.44 9.27 -7.83
CA GLY A 166 -16.86 8.04 -7.18
C GLY A 166 -16.36 7.97 -5.74
N HIS A 167 -15.07 8.25 -5.54
CA HIS A 167 -14.44 8.23 -4.22
C HIS A 167 -14.88 9.43 -3.37
N LYS A 168 -15.79 9.21 -2.43
CA LYS A 168 -16.49 10.31 -1.73
C LYS A 168 -15.62 11.09 -0.76
N LYS A 169 -14.69 10.42 -0.05
CA LYS A 169 -13.85 11.05 0.99
C LYS A 169 -12.75 11.94 0.39
N GLY A 170 -12.09 11.47 -0.67
CA GLY A 170 -11.10 12.22 -1.45
C GLY A 170 -11.66 12.79 -2.74
N ARG A 171 -12.95 13.17 -2.77
CA ARG A 171 -13.63 13.59 -4.00
C ARG A 171 -12.88 14.74 -4.69
N HIS A 172 -12.59 14.53 -5.96
CA HIS A 172 -11.80 15.44 -6.80
C HIS A 172 -10.45 15.86 -6.19
N GLN A 173 -9.85 14.98 -5.38
CA GLN A 173 -8.52 15.24 -4.86
C GLN A 173 -7.52 15.18 -6.01
N MET A 174 -6.70 16.21 -6.12
CA MET A 174 -5.53 16.21 -7.00
C MET A 174 -4.29 16.74 -6.28
N VAL A 175 -3.13 16.21 -6.66
CA VAL A 175 -1.81 16.69 -6.22
C VAL A 175 -0.97 16.99 -7.46
N VAL A 176 -0.32 18.15 -7.48
CA VAL A 176 0.57 18.59 -8.57
C VAL A 176 1.83 19.17 -7.95
N THR A 177 3.00 18.82 -8.47
CA THR A 177 4.27 19.43 -8.06
C THR A 177 4.35 20.87 -8.57
N THR A 178 4.88 21.78 -7.77
CA THR A 178 4.92 23.23 -8.08
C THR A 178 6.34 23.75 -8.27
N GLY A 179 7.35 22.88 -8.18
CA GLY A 179 8.74 23.25 -8.32
C GLY A 179 9.69 22.07 -8.19
N LYS A 180 10.99 22.38 -8.16
CA LYS A 180 12.09 21.43 -8.00
C LYS A 180 12.33 21.12 -6.51
N PRO A 181 13.02 20.01 -6.18
CA PRO A 181 13.47 19.73 -4.82
C PRO A 181 14.21 20.92 -4.20
N ALA A 182 13.91 21.23 -2.93
CA ALA A 182 14.53 22.32 -2.17
C ALA A 182 15.72 21.87 -1.29
N GLY A 183 16.03 20.57 -1.26
CA GLY A 183 17.12 20.00 -0.48
C GLY A 183 17.15 18.48 -0.59
N GLU A 184 18.19 17.87 -0.03
CA GLU A 184 18.34 16.41 0.02
C GLU A 184 17.33 15.79 1.01
N PRO A 185 16.81 14.58 0.70
CA PRO A 185 15.91 13.87 1.61
C PRO A 185 16.64 13.43 2.88
N ASP A 186 15.94 13.50 4.02
CA ASP A 186 16.43 12.99 5.31
C ASP A 186 16.03 11.52 5.48
N LEU A 187 16.97 10.61 5.21
CA LEU A 187 16.72 9.18 5.26
C LEU A 187 16.57 8.67 6.69
N ASP A 188 17.36 9.20 7.63
CA ASP A 188 17.34 8.80 9.03
C ASP A 188 16.00 9.16 9.67
N ALA A 189 15.48 10.36 9.40
CA ALA A 189 14.14 10.75 9.86
C ALA A 189 13.04 9.87 9.26
N ALA A 190 13.17 9.44 7.99
CA ALA A 190 12.22 8.54 7.37
C ALA A 190 12.24 7.14 8.04
N ILE A 191 13.44 6.61 8.33
CA ILE A 191 13.64 5.34 9.04
C ILE A 191 13.08 5.42 10.47
N ALA A 192 13.43 6.46 11.22
CA ALA A 192 12.94 6.67 12.58
C ALA A 192 11.41 6.73 12.64
N ALA A 193 10.78 7.39 11.65
CA ALA A 193 9.32 7.43 11.55
C ALA A 193 8.72 6.04 11.25
N THR A 194 9.34 5.22 10.39
CA THR A 194 8.90 3.84 10.15
C THR A 194 9.02 3.00 11.42
N VAL A 195 10.15 3.05 12.13
CA VAL A 195 10.35 2.35 13.41
C VAL A 195 9.31 2.78 14.44
N SER A 196 9.02 4.08 14.54
CA SER A 196 8.00 4.60 15.45
C SER A 196 6.60 4.05 15.14
N ARG A 197 6.26 3.81 13.86
CA ARG A 197 4.97 3.24 13.47
C ARG A 197 4.86 1.74 13.73
N LEU A 198 5.98 1.02 13.67
CA LEU A 198 6.01 -0.40 13.99
C LEU A 198 5.93 -0.65 15.49
N THR A 199 6.57 0.19 16.29
CA THR A 199 6.75 -0.03 17.74
C THR A 199 5.79 0.78 18.60
N GLY A 200 5.35 1.95 18.15
CA GLY A 200 4.55 2.91 18.90
C GLY A 200 3.10 3.02 18.45
N PRO A 201 2.30 3.88 19.11
CA PRO A 201 0.96 4.20 18.66
C PRO A 201 1.00 4.91 17.30
N VAL A 202 0.11 4.53 16.39
CA VAL A 202 0.00 5.13 15.04
C VAL A 202 -1.09 6.21 15.01
N LEU A 203 -2.23 5.93 15.65
CA LEU A 203 -3.41 6.82 15.69
C LEU A 203 -3.57 7.54 17.04
N GLY A 204 -2.87 7.10 18.09
CA GLY A 204 -2.96 7.66 19.44
C GLY A 204 -4.28 7.37 20.14
N ASN A 205 -4.90 6.22 19.87
CA ASN A 205 -6.20 5.84 20.42
C ASN A 205 -6.37 4.31 20.52
N HIS A 206 -7.53 3.85 20.98
CA HIS A 206 -7.80 2.42 21.22
C HIS A 206 -7.68 1.51 19.97
N PHE A 207 -7.64 2.06 18.75
CA PHE A 207 -7.40 1.28 17.54
C PHE A 207 -5.93 0.91 17.31
N ASP A 208 -4.99 1.47 18.08
CA ASP A 208 -3.55 1.18 17.94
C ASP A 208 -3.21 -0.32 18.12
N VAL A 209 -4.04 -1.08 18.82
CA VAL A 209 -3.91 -2.56 18.94
C VAL A 209 -3.99 -3.32 17.62
N ASN A 210 -4.37 -2.63 16.53
CA ASN A 210 -4.43 -3.20 15.19
C ASN A 210 -3.21 -2.86 14.34
N PHE A 211 -2.29 -2.02 14.85
CA PHE A 211 -1.19 -1.46 14.07
C PHE A 211 0.17 -1.95 14.55
N GLY A 212 1.15 -1.91 13.63
CA GLY A 212 2.54 -2.28 13.90
C GLY A 212 2.65 -3.69 14.48
N PHE A 213 3.60 -3.85 15.39
CA PHE A 213 3.84 -5.13 16.09
C PHE A 213 2.63 -5.58 16.91
N SER A 214 1.87 -4.65 17.52
CA SER A 214 0.66 -5.01 18.26
C SER A 214 -0.40 -5.63 17.34
N GLY A 215 -0.56 -5.10 16.13
CA GLY A 215 -1.42 -5.66 15.10
C GLY A 215 -0.99 -7.06 14.67
N MET A 216 0.32 -7.29 14.53
CA MET A 216 0.88 -8.60 14.18
C MET A 216 0.64 -9.63 15.29
N GLU A 217 0.87 -9.26 16.55
CA GLU A 217 0.57 -10.11 17.71
C GLU A 217 -0.92 -10.45 17.78
N LYS A 218 -1.78 -9.45 17.57
CA LYS A 218 -3.22 -9.65 17.52
C LYS A 218 -3.62 -10.62 16.40
N PHE A 219 -3.01 -10.50 15.23
CA PHE A 219 -3.27 -11.39 14.11
C PHE A 219 -2.89 -12.84 14.44
N ALA A 220 -1.67 -13.07 14.91
CA ALA A 220 -1.21 -14.39 15.36
C ALA A 220 -2.11 -14.97 16.45
N ALA A 221 -2.50 -14.16 17.45
CA ALA A 221 -3.40 -14.59 18.51
C ALA A 221 -4.79 -15.01 17.98
N GLN A 222 -5.36 -14.26 17.04
CA GLN A 222 -6.66 -14.61 16.45
C GLN A 222 -6.61 -15.82 15.52
N LEU A 223 -5.48 -16.09 14.88
CA LEU A 223 -5.27 -17.34 14.15
C LEU A 223 -5.27 -18.54 15.11
N ARG A 224 -4.64 -18.41 16.28
CA ARG A 224 -4.54 -19.48 17.31
C ARG A 224 -5.77 -19.60 18.22
N ASP A 225 -6.65 -18.61 18.25
CA ASP A 225 -7.83 -18.63 19.13
C ASP A 225 -8.88 -19.65 18.66
N THR A 226 -9.10 -20.68 19.47
CA THR A 226 -10.13 -21.72 19.28
C THR A 226 -11.37 -21.50 20.17
N SER A 227 -11.30 -20.52 21.07
CA SER A 227 -12.17 -20.41 22.24
C SER A 227 -13.14 -19.23 22.17
N THR A 228 -12.81 -18.17 21.44
CA THR A 228 -13.66 -16.98 21.33
C THR A 228 -14.21 -16.77 19.92
N LYS A 229 -15.18 -15.87 19.79
CA LYS A 229 -15.73 -15.47 18.48
C LYS A 229 -14.73 -14.71 17.60
N ALA A 230 -13.61 -14.25 18.16
CA ALA A 230 -12.55 -13.60 17.41
C ALA A 230 -11.62 -14.58 16.71
N GLY A 231 -11.67 -15.87 17.07
CA GLY A 231 -10.88 -16.91 16.44
C GLY A 231 -11.21 -17.11 14.96
N TRP A 232 -10.18 -17.26 14.13
CA TRP A 232 -10.35 -17.58 12.71
C TRP A 232 -11.11 -18.87 12.49
N GLU A 233 -10.92 -19.86 13.37
CA GLU A 233 -11.63 -21.14 13.32
C GLU A 233 -13.16 -20.98 13.33
N ARG A 234 -13.68 -19.97 14.05
CA ARG A 234 -15.11 -19.67 14.09
C ARG A 234 -15.55 -18.76 12.95
N ARG A 235 -14.78 -17.70 12.66
CA ARG A 235 -15.12 -16.72 11.63
C ARG A 235 -15.11 -17.31 10.22
N PHE A 236 -14.20 -18.26 9.98
CA PHE A 236 -13.93 -18.85 8.67
C PHE A 236 -14.23 -20.35 8.69
N ALA A 237 -15.28 -20.75 9.43
CA ALA A 237 -15.67 -22.15 9.59
C ALA A 237 -16.32 -22.77 8.34
N THR A 238 -16.92 -21.94 7.47
CA THR A 238 -17.56 -22.39 6.24
C THR A 238 -16.57 -22.39 5.07
N PRO A 239 -16.74 -23.26 4.05
CA PRO A 239 -15.88 -23.26 2.86
C PRO A 239 -15.79 -21.90 2.16
N GLU A 240 -16.92 -21.20 2.03
CA GLU A 240 -16.99 -19.87 1.41
C GLU A 240 -16.20 -18.82 2.20
N ALA A 241 -16.40 -18.76 3.52
CA ALA A 241 -15.68 -17.80 4.36
C ALA A 241 -14.19 -18.12 4.39
N PHE A 242 -13.82 -19.40 4.48
CA PHE A 242 -12.43 -19.84 4.44
C PHE A 242 -11.74 -19.46 3.13
N ALA A 243 -12.36 -19.73 1.98
CA ALA A 243 -11.83 -19.36 0.67
C ALA A 243 -11.62 -17.85 0.56
N LEU A 244 -12.59 -17.04 1.02
CA LEU A 244 -12.46 -15.59 1.02
C LEU A 244 -11.34 -15.14 1.95
N GLY A 245 -11.28 -15.67 3.17
CA GLY A 245 -10.26 -15.31 4.16
C GLY A 245 -8.84 -15.61 3.67
N ALA A 246 -8.61 -16.81 3.14
CA ALA A 246 -7.33 -17.21 2.56
C ALA A 246 -6.97 -16.38 1.32
N GLY A 247 -7.92 -16.18 0.39
CA GLY A 247 -7.69 -15.33 -0.79
C GLY A 247 -7.34 -13.89 -0.43
N ARG A 248 -7.97 -13.33 0.61
CA ARG A 248 -7.64 -12.00 1.13
C ARG A 248 -6.25 -11.91 1.76
N LEU A 249 -5.76 -12.95 2.43
CA LEU A 249 -4.39 -12.96 2.95
C LEU A 249 -3.38 -12.82 1.82
N TYR A 250 -3.52 -13.60 0.76
CA TYR A 250 -2.65 -13.49 -0.42
C TYR A 250 -2.74 -12.09 -1.04
N ALA A 251 -3.96 -11.61 -1.32
CA ALA A 251 -4.15 -10.29 -1.92
C ALA A 251 -3.52 -9.17 -1.07
N CYS A 252 -3.71 -9.17 0.25
CA CYS A 252 -3.18 -8.11 1.12
C CYS A 252 -1.65 -8.15 1.32
N LEU A 253 -1.00 -9.31 1.12
CA LEU A 253 0.44 -9.48 1.37
C LEU A 253 1.28 -9.42 0.09
N GLU A 254 0.66 -9.60 -1.08
CA GLU A 254 1.36 -9.66 -2.36
C GLU A 254 0.88 -8.64 -3.40
N GLU A 255 -0.36 -8.12 -3.32
CA GLU A 255 -0.97 -7.36 -4.42
C GLU A 255 -1.59 -6.01 -4.03
N GLU A 256 -2.43 -5.98 -3.00
CA GLU A 256 -3.23 -4.82 -2.61
C GLU A 256 -2.54 -4.00 -1.51
N TRP A 257 -2.21 -2.73 -1.82
CA TRP A 257 -1.56 -1.80 -0.87
C TRP A 257 -0.25 -2.35 -0.30
N THR A 258 0.51 -3.02 -1.18
CA THR A 258 1.78 -3.65 -0.85
C THR A 258 2.59 -3.92 -2.12
N ALA A 259 3.84 -4.30 -1.94
CA ALA A 259 4.62 -5.07 -2.91
C ALA A 259 4.79 -6.52 -2.38
N PRO A 260 5.25 -7.47 -3.23
CA PRO A 260 5.52 -8.83 -2.82
C PRO A 260 6.34 -8.96 -1.53
N GLY A 261 6.00 -9.93 -0.67
CA GLY A 261 6.60 -10.07 0.65
C GLY A 261 6.22 -8.93 1.60
N ALA A 262 4.98 -8.45 1.50
CA ALA A 262 4.44 -7.40 2.38
C ALA A 262 5.27 -6.09 2.35
N THR A 263 5.84 -5.72 1.19
CA THR A 263 6.73 -4.55 1.00
C THR A 263 8.10 -4.63 1.71
N ARG A 264 8.36 -5.67 2.51
CA ARG A 264 9.61 -5.78 3.28
C ARG A 264 10.86 -5.87 2.41
N PRO A 265 10.88 -6.63 1.28
CA PRO A 265 12.05 -6.65 0.40
C PRO A 265 12.39 -5.26 -0.16
N LEU A 266 11.38 -4.52 -0.62
CA LEU A 266 11.59 -3.17 -1.16
C LEU A 266 12.07 -2.18 -0.08
N TYR A 267 11.57 -2.31 1.15
CA TYR A 267 12.06 -1.51 2.28
C TYR A 267 13.48 -1.89 2.69
N ALA A 268 13.86 -3.17 2.57
CA ALA A 268 15.25 -3.57 2.79
C ALA A 268 16.19 -2.96 1.76
N ASP A 269 15.79 -2.86 0.49
CA ASP A 269 16.59 -2.17 -0.54
C ASP A 269 16.76 -0.68 -0.19
N PHE A 270 15.73 -0.04 0.37
CA PHE A 270 15.84 1.32 0.91
C PHE A 270 16.82 1.42 2.09
N LEU A 271 16.79 0.45 3.01
CA LEU A 271 17.72 0.43 4.14
C LEU A 271 19.17 0.22 3.69
N ASP A 272 19.42 -0.56 2.63
CA ASP A 272 20.76 -0.69 2.03
C ASP A 272 21.24 0.65 1.46
N LEU A 273 20.37 1.40 0.77
CA LEU A 273 20.69 2.75 0.28
C LEU A 273 21.05 3.71 1.43
N ALA A 274 20.44 3.52 2.60
CA ALA A 274 20.72 4.28 3.81
C ALA A 274 21.89 3.72 4.66
N GLY A 275 22.53 2.63 4.24
CA GLY A 275 23.68 2.04 4.95
C GLY A 275 23.34 1.12 6.13
N HIS A 276 22.09 0.64 6.23
CA HIS A 276 21.61 -0.24 7.31
C HIS A 276 21.49 -1.72 6.89
N GLY A 277 22.56 -2.28 6.33
CA GLY A 277 22.55 -3.62 5.71
C GLY A 277 22.14 -4.78 6.62
N ASP A 278 22.48 -4.73 7.91
CA ASP A 278 22.10 -5.79 8.86
C ASP A 278 20.58 -5.82 9.10
N ALA A 279 19.98 -4.64 9.30
CA ALA A 279 18.52 -4.51 9.42
C ALA A 279 17.82 -4.86 8.08
N ALA A 280 18.41 -4.47 6.95
CA ALA A 280 17.91 -4.83 5.62
C ALA A 280 17.84 -6.36 5.44
N ALA A 281 18.87 -7.10 5.84
CA ALA A 281 18.91 -8.55 5.74
C ALA A 281 17.76 -9.22 6.53
N LEU A 282 17.48 -8.72 7.74
CA LEU A 282 16.38 -9.20 8.58
C LEU A 282 15.00 -8.90 7.95
N PHE A 283 14.80 -7.71 7.39
CA PHE A 283 13.55 -7.40 6.68
C PHE A 283 13.39 -8.25 5.41
N ARG A 284 14.45 -8.57 4.67
CA ARG A 284 14.37 -9.51 3.53
C ARG A 284 13.91 -10.89 3.97
N GLU A 285 14.43 -11.39 5.10
CA GLU A 285 13.96 -12.67 5.65
C GLU A 285 12.50 -12.57 6.12
N SER A 286 12.12 -11.48 6.77
CA SER A 286 10.73 -11.25 7.14
C SER A 286 9.81 -11.24 5.91
N GLY A 287 10.25 -10.66 4.79
CA GLY A 287 9.52 -10.70 3.52
C GLY A 287 9.29 -12.13 3.02
N ARG A 288 10.28 -13.02 3.19
CA ARG A 288 10.11 -14.45 2.86
C ARG A 288 9.10 -15.15 3.75
N GLN A 289 9.02 -14.79 5.04
CA GLN A 289 7.97 -15.29 5.95
C GLN A 289 6.57 -14.85 5.46
N TRP A 290 6.42 -13.58 5.08
CA TRP A 290 5.16 -13.06 4.57
C TRP A 290 4.73 -13.70 3.26
N SER A 291 5.66 -13.88 2.31
CA SER A 291 5.37 -14.59 1.06
C SER A 291 5.08 -16.07 1.29
N GLY A 292 5.73 -16.72 2.26
CA GLY A 292 5.42 -18.10 2.65
C GLY A 292 3.99 -18.24 3.16
N LEU A 293 3.53 -17.30 3.99
CA LEU A 293 2.13 -17.23 4.43
C LEU A 293 1.18 -17.01 3.24
N ALA A 294 1.51 -16.06 2.36
CA ALA A 294 0.69 -15.76 1.18
C ALA A 294 0.57 -16.96 0.23
N ASP A 295 1.66 -17.69 0.00
CA ASP A 295 1.68 -18.91 -0.82
C ASP A 295 0.86 -20.05 -0.19
N LEU A 296 0.96 -20.21 1.13
CA LEU A 296 0.10 -21.15 1.87
C LEU A 296 -1.37 -20.77 1.70
N ALA A 297 -1.71 -19.49 1.79
CA ALA A 297 -3.07 -18.98 1.62
C ALA A 297 -3.58 -19.16 0.19
N ARG A 298 -2.74 -18.94 -0.82
CA ARG A 298 -3.07 -19.12 -2.25
C ARG A 298 -3.37 -20.58 -2.60
N THR A 299 -2.75 -21.52 -1.89
CA THR A 299 -2.89 -22.98 -2.14
C THR A 299 -3.82 -23.67 -1.14
N ALA A 300 -4.47 -22.92 -0.24
CA ALA A 300 -5.39 -23.47 0.74
C ALA A 300 -6.59 -24.14 0.05
N ASP A 301 -6.90 -25.39 0.44
CA ASP A 301 -8.06 -26.11 -0.05
C ASP A 301 -9.36 -25.51 0.55
N PRO A 302 -10.24 -24.89 -0.27
CA PRO A 302 -11.51 -24.35 0.21
C PRO A 302 -12.40 -25.40 0.89
N ALA A 303 -12.25 -26.68 0.50
CA ALA A 303 -13.03 -27.80 1.02
C ALA A 303 -12.36 -28.51 2.21
N ALA A 304 -11.24 -27.99 2.72
CA ALA A 304 -10.57 -28.54 3.90
C ALA A 304 -11.57 -28.76 5.04
N ASP A 305 -11.41 -29.87 5.77
CA ASP A 305 -12.22 -30.11 6.97
C ASP A 305 -11.76 -29.21 8.13
N ALA A 306 -12.37 -29.39 9.32
CA ALA A 306 -12.02 -28.58 10.48
C ALA A 306 -10.54 -28.76 10.90
N ALA A 307 -9.99 -29.97 10.78
CA ALA A 307 -8.61 -30.25 11.13
C ALA A 307 -7.64 -29.62 10.12
N GLY A 308 -7.95 -29.71 8.83
CA GLY A 308 -7.19 -29.06 7.75
C GLY A 308 -7.16 -27.54 7.90
N ARG A 309 -8.30 -26.91 8.19
CA ARG A 309 -8.36 -25.46 8.46
C ARG A 309 -7.56 -25.08 9.71
N ARG A 310 -7.64 -25.87 10.79
CA ARG A 310 -6.86 -25.64 12.01
C ARG A 310 -5.35 -25.67 11.72
N ALA A 311 -4.89 -26.70 11.02
CA ALA A 311 -3.47 -26.81 10.62
C ALA A 311 -3.02 -25.62 9.75
N PHE A 312 -3.88 -25.17 8.82
CA PHE A 312 -3.62 -23.97 8.04
C PHE A 312 -3.45 -22.72 8.93
N PHE A 313 -4.38 -22.47 9.87
CA PHE A 313 -4.29 -21.31 10.75
C PHE A 313 -3.06 -21.36 11.67
N ASP A 314 -2.67 -22.55 12.15
CA ASP A 314 -1.45 -22.73 12.96
C ASP A 314 -0.19 -22.41 12.17
N ALA A 315 -0.09 -22.90 10.93
CA ALA A 315 1.03 -22.60 10.05
C ALA A 315 1.09 -21.12 9.68
N CYS A 316 -0.05 -20.47 9.39
CA CYS A 316 -0.09 -19.02 9.21
C CYS A 316 0.45 -18.27 10.43
N ALA A 317 0.08 -18.69 11.64
CA ALA A 317 0.53 -18.04 12.86
C ALA A 317 2.05 -18.20 13.08
N GLU A 318 2.62 -19.35 12.71
CA GLU A 318 4.08 -19.57 12.75
C GLU A 318 4.83 -18.61 11.82
N PHE A 319 4.33 -18.38 10.60
CA PHE A 319 4.92 -17.37 9.70
C PHE A 319 4.83 -15.96 10.29
N VAL A 320 3.70 -15.59 10.91
CA VAL A 320 3.56 -14.27 11.56
C VAL A 320 4.53 -14.12 12.72
N ASP A 321 4.68 -15.15 13.57
CA ASP A 321 5.59 -15.13 14.71
C ASP A 321 7.06 -15.01 14.24
N GLY A 322 7.43 -15.72 13.17
CA GLY A 322 8.75 -15.63 12.55
C GLY A 322 9.05 -14.24 11.98
N ALA A 323 8.11 -13.67 11.23
CA ALA A 323 8.21 -12.30 10.73
C ALA A 323 8.33 -11.29 11.89
N LEU A 324 7.48 -11.40 12.90
CA LEU A 324 7.48 -10.50 14.06
C LEU A 324 8.81 -10.50 14.82
N ALA A 325 9.41 -11.66 15.01
CA ALA A 325 10.71 -11.78 15.68
C ALA A 325 11.81 -11.03 14.90
N LEU A 326 11.88 -11.25 13.58
CA LEU A 326 12.84 -10.60 12.70
C LEU A 326 12.65 -9.09 12.64
N GLU A 327 11.40 -8.62 12.49
CA GLU A 327 11.11 -7.18 12.40
C GLU A 327 11.41 -6.46 13.72
N ARG A 328 11.21 -7.11 14.87
CA ARG A 328 11.59 -6.58 16.19
C ARG A 328 13.10 -6.42 16.35
N GLU A 329 13.85 -7.43 15.93
CA GLU A 329 15.31 -7.37 15.95
C GLU A 329 15.82 -6.24 15.04
N ALA A 330 15.31 -6.15 13.81
CA ALA A 330 15.66 -5.10 12.87
C ALA A 330 15.34 -3.70 13.41
N ALA A 331 14.14 -3.50 13.99
CA ALA A 331 13.77 -2.23 14.61
C ALA A 331 14.68 -1.86 15.79
N GLY A 332 15.16 -2.85 16.54
CA GLY A 332 16.14 -2.66 17.62
C GLY A 332 17.50 -2.17 17.10
N LEU A 333 17.99 -2.75 15.99
CA LEU A 333 19.22 -2.30 15.33
C LEU A 333 19.11 -0.84 14.85
N LEU A 334 18.00 -0.52 14.18
CA LEU A 334 17.76 0.83 13.67
C LEU A 334 17.63 1.88 14.79
N SER A 335 16.99 1.52 15.91
CA SER A 335 16.88 2.41 17.07
C SER A 335 18.22 2.67 17.76
N THR A 336 19.09 1.65 17.81
CA THR A 336 20.43 1.76 18.42
C THR A 336 21.33 2.65 17.57
N ALA A 337 21.36 2.44 16.25
CA ALA A 337 22.13 3.27 15.32
C ALA A 337 21.70 4.75 15.39
N ALA A 338 20.39 5.03 15.51
CA ALA A 338 19.90 6.38 15.66
C ALA A 338 20.36 7.07 16.96
N ALA A 339 20.52 6.31 18.05
CA ALA A 339 21.03 6.84 19.31
C ALA A 339 22.53 7.18 19.22
N GLU A 340 23.32 6.32 18.57
CA GLU A 340 24.77 6.53 18.38
C GLU A 340 25.09 7.74 17.49
N SER A 341 24.26 8.02 16.48
CA SER A 341 24.43 9.20 15.60
C SER A 341 24.06 10.54 16.27
N ALA A 342 23.41 10.51 17.43
CA ALA A 342 22.97 11.71 18.16
C ALA A 342 23.97 12.17 19.25
N GLU A 343 25.00 11.37 19.55
CA GLU A 343 26.10 11.67 20.49
C GLU A 343 27.30 12.32 19.79
#